data_AF-A0A1Q3P4R5-F1
#
_entry.id   AF-A0A1Q3P4R5-F1
#
_cell.length_a   1.000
_cell.length_b   1.000
_cell.length_c   1.000
_cell.angle_alpha   90.00
_cell.angle_beta   90.00
_cell.angle_gamma   90.00
#
_symmetry.space_group_name_H-M   'P 1'
#
loop_
_entity.id
_entity.type
_entity.pdbx_description
1 polymer ?
#
loop_
_entity_poly.entity_id
_entity_poly.type
_entity_poly.pdbx_seq_one_letter_code
_entity_poly.pdbx_strand_id
1 'polypeptide(L)'
;MALTVINRVGIFGQIIGGIYLASFEGVIQAILDGKIKENPPFTFGVVDVRDVADIHIKAMLLPPAAGQRFLATSEGTVSFYDVAELIRTQRPESASMIA
;
A
#
# COMPACT_ATOMS: atom_id res chain seq x y z
N MET A 1 -6.62 -30.32 5.93
CA MET A 1 -6.44 -28.86 6.14
C MET A 1 -6.10 -28.24 4.79
N ALA A 2 -6.78 -27.16 4.42
CA ALA A 2 -6.50 -26.42 3.18
C ALA A 2 -5.98 -25.03 3.55
N LEU A 3 -4.94 -24.58 2.87
CA LEU A 3 -4.32 -23.26 3.07
C LEU A 3 -4.93 -22.26 2.10
N THR A 4 -5.21 -21.05 2.56
CA THR A 4 -5.55 -19.90 1.71
C THR A 4 -4.41 -18.89 1.76
N VAL A 5 -4.04 -18.34 0.60
CA VAL A 5 -2.96 -17.36 0.49
C VAL A 5 -3.54 -16.01 0.09
N ILE A 6 -3.20 -14.98 0.85
CA ILE A 6 -3.45 -13.58 0.48
C ILE A 6 -2.13 -12.95 0.06
N ASN A 7 -1.92 -12.79 -1.24
CA ASN A 7 -0.76 -12.11 -1.79
C ASN A 7 -1.07 -10.62 -1.91
N ARG A 8 -0.48 -9.79 -1.04
CA ARG A 8 -0.74 -8.35 -0.97
C ARG A 8 0.35 -7.54 -1.67
N VAL A 9 -0.06 -6.44 -2.27
CA VAL A 9 0.82 -5.44 -2.89
C VAL A 9 1.29 -4.40 -1.85
N GLY A 10 1.69 -3.18 -2.26
CA GLY A 10 2.03 -2.12 -1.33
C GLY A 10 0.85 -1.76 -0.42
N ILE A 11 0.99 -1.94 0.89
CA ILE A 11 -0.09 -1.71 1.86
C ILE A 11 0.00 -0.30 2.41
N PHE A 12 -1.08 0.45 2.36
CA PHE A 12 -1.14 1.82 2.89
C PHE A 12 -2.38 1.99 3.77
N GLY A 13 -2.30 2.90 4.75
CA GLY A 13 -3.41 3.15 5.67
C GLY A 13 -2.93 3.65 7.03
N GLN A 14 -3.86 3.69 7.98
CA GLN A 14 -3.58 4.18 9.32
C GLN A 14 -2.55 3.30 10.04
N ILE A 15 -1.54 3.94 10.65
CA ILE A 15 -0.57 3.29 11.52
C ILE A 15 -1.21 3.10 12.90
N ILE A 16 -1.17 1.87 13.40
CA ILE A 16 -1.70 1.49 14.71
C ILE A 16 -0.54 1.00 15.58
N GLY A 17 -0.43 1.52 16.80
CA GLY A 17 0.54 1.04 17.79
C GLY A 17 2.01 1.39 17.50
N GLY A 18 2.28 2.38 16.65
CA GLY A 18 3.64 2.82 16.33
C GLY A 18 4.44 1.84 15.45
N ILE A 19 3.75 0.88 14.82
CA ILE A 19 4.36 -0.09 13.92
C ILE A 19 4.26 0.43 12.50
N TYR A 20 5.40 0.80 11.91
CA TYR A 20 5.48 1.32 10.55
C TYR A 20 5.68 0.18 9.55
N LEU A 21 4.92 0.23 8.45
CA LEU A 21 5.03 -0.73 7.37
C LEU A 21 6.19 -0.34 6.45
N ALA A 22 6.89 -1.33 5.89
CA ALA A 22 7.97 -1.08 4.94
C ALA A 22 7.51 -0.26 3.71
N SER A 23 6.26 -0.40 3.28
CA SER A 23 5.64 0.42 2.23
C SER A 23 5.49 1.89 2.63
N PHE A 24 5.21 2.18 3.90
CA PHE A 24 5.18 3.55 4.40
C PHE A 24 6.58 4.16 4.40
N GLU A 25 7.56 3.47 4.99
CA GLU A 25 8.94 3.96 5.08
C GLU A 25 9.59 4.11 3.69
N GLY A 26 9.42 3.10 2.84
CA GLY A 26 10.07 3.03 1.52
C GLY A 26 9.45 3.92 0.45
N VAL A 27 8.22 4.40 0.64
CA VAL A 27 7.52 5.24 -0.34
C VAL A 27 7.12 6.58 0.27
N ILE A 28 6.19 6.57 1.24
CA ILE A 28 5.62 7.81 1.79
C ILE A 28 6.68 8.64 2.51
N GLN A 29 7.37 8.05 3.50
CA GLN A 29 8.39 8.76 4.27
C GLN A 29 9.57 9.16 3.39
N ALA A 30 9.99 8.29 2.47
CA ALA A 30 11.09 8.58 1.55
C ALA A 30 10.80 9.73 0.58
N ILE A 31 9.55 9.88 0.11
CA ILE A 31 9.11 11.03 -0.70
C ILE A 31 9.06 12.30 0.18
N LEU A 32 8.42 12.23 1.35
CA LEU A 32 8.29 13.35 2.27
C LEU A 32 9.65 13.87 2.77
N ASP A 33 10.63 12.98 2.95
CA ASP A 33 11.99 13.34 3.36
C ASP A 33 12.85 13.86 2.19
N GLY A 34 12.33 13.89 0.95
CA GLY A 34 13.09 14.27 -0.24
C GLY A 34 14.20 13.29 -0.62
N LYS A 35 14.15 12.04 -0.12
CA LYS A 35 15.11 10.96 -0.45
C LYS A 35 14.86 10.42 -1.85
N ILE A 36 13.59 10.36 -2.27
CA ILE A 36 13.19 10.07 -3.63
C ILE A 36 13.10 11.38 -4.39
N LYS A 37 14.02 11.59 -5.35
CA LYS A 37 14.08 12.79 -6.18
C LYS A 37 13.66 12.57 -7.63
N GLU A 38 13.57 11.31 -8.03
CA GLU A 38 13.24 10.90 -9.39
C GLU A 38 12.18 9.81 -9.33
N ASN A 39 11.34 9.73 -10.36
CA ASN A 39 10.36 8.68 -10.50
C ASN A 39 11.00 7.45 -11.17
N PRO A 40 11.11 6.30 -10.47
CA PRO A 40 11.61 5.08 -11.09
C PRO A 40 10.71 4.61 -12.25
N PRO A 41 11.24 3.87 -13.24
CA PRO A 41 10.47 3.41 -14.40
C PRO A 41 9.64 2.15 -14.08
N PHE A 42 8.85 2.18 -13.01
CA PHE A 42 7.90 1.13 -12.67
C PHE A 42 6.65 1.71 -12.00
N THR A 43 5.56 0.95 -12.05
CA THR A 43 4.36 1.19 -11.24
C THR A 43 4.09 -0.02 -10.35
N PHE A 44 3.30 0.18 -9.29
CA PHE A 44 2.96 -0.86 -8.34
C PHE A 44 1.49 -0.77 -7.94
N GLY A 45 0.91 -1.92 -7.60
CA GLY A 45 -0.42 -1.97 -6.99
C GLY A 45 -0.37 -1.47 -5.54
N VAL A 46 -1.49 -0.93 -5.09
CA VAL A 46 -1.68 -0.50 -3.71
C VAL A 46 -2.90 -1.18 -3.11
N VAL A 47 -2.96 -1.31 -1.80
CA VAL A 47 -4.12 -1.82 -1.09
C VAL A 47 -4.26 -1.16 0.28
N ASP A 48 -5.49 -0.84 0.70
CA ASP A 48 -5.74 -0.31 2.03
C ASP A 48 -5.54 -1.41 3.09
N VAL A 49 -4.88 -1.08 4.20
CA VAL A 49 -4.66 -2.01 5.32
C VAL A 49 -5.97 -2.61 5.87
N ARG A 50 -7.08 -1.86 5.83
CA ARG A 50 -8.40 -2.30 6.27
C ARG A 50 -8.99 -3.33 5.32
N ASP A 51 -8.80 -3.14 4.02
CA ASP A 51 -9.24 -4.11 3.00
C ASP A 51 -8.45 -5.40 3.13
N VAL A 52 -7.13 -5.31 3.37
CA VAL A 52 -6.31 -6.50 3.64
C VAL A 52 -6.84 -7.26 4.86
N ALA A 53 -7.16 -6.56 5.96
CA ALA A 53 -7.70 -7.19 7.16
C ALA A 53 -9.05 -7.88 6.89
N ASP A 54 -9.97 -7.21 6.18
CA ASP A 54 -11.27 -7.76 5.80
C ASP A 54 -11.13 -8.99 4.89
N ILE A 55 -10.23 -8.95 3.91
CA ILE A 55 -9.93 -10.10 3.04
C ILE A 55 -9.42 -11.29 3.87
N HIS A 56 -8.54 -11.08 4.85
CA HIS A 56 -8.06 -12.17 5.71
C HIS A 56 -9.20 -12.79 6.53
N ILE A 57 -10.08 -11.97 7.12
CA ILE A 57 -11.24 -12.47 7.88
C ILE A 57 -12.17 -13.26 6.96
N LYS A 58 -12.50 -12.73 5.78
CA LYS A 58 -13.34 -13.43 4.79
C LYS A 58 -12.73 -14.77 4.36
N ALA A 59 -11.42 -14.79 4.12
CA ALA A 59 -10.71 -16.02 3.76
C ALA A 59 -10.77 -17.09 4.87
N MET A 60 -10.79 -16.68 6.15
CA MET A 60 -10.95 -17.62 7.27
C MET A 60 -12.38 -18.17 7.38
N LEU A 61 -13.39 -17.43 6.93
CA LEU A 61 -14.80 -17.76 7.15
C LEU A 61 -15.48 -18.41 5.94
N LEU A 62 -14.98 -18.18 4.73
CA LEU A 62 -15.62 -18.65 3.49
C LEU A 62 -15.04 -20.01 3.06
N PRO A 63 -15.83 -21.10 3.07
CA PRO A 63 -15.36 -22.40 2.59
C PRO A 63 -14.78 -22.37 1.15
N PRO A 64 -15.32 -21.60 0.19
CA PRO A 64 -14.74 -21.49 -1.15
C PRO A 64 -13.32 -20.91 -1.22
N ALA A 65 -12.85 -20.23 -0.16
CA ALA A 65 -11.50 -19.68 -0.12
C ALA A 65 -10.42 -20.75 0.11
N ALA A 66 -10.79 -21.95 0.55
CA ALA A 66 -9.87 -23.05 0.82
C ALA A 66 -9.03 -23.43 -0.43
N GLY A 67 -7.70 -23.45 -0.29
CA GLY A 67 -6.80 -23.77 -1.39
C GLY A 67 -6.59 -22.65 -2.41
N GLN A 68 -7.23 -21.49 -2.24
CA GLN A 68 -7.12 -20.38 -3.17
C GLN A 68 -5.94 -19.47 -2.88
N ARG A 69 -5.52 -18.73 -3.91
CA ARG A 69 -4.53 -17.66 -3.82
C ARG A 69 -5.14 -16.37 -4.37
N PHE A 70 -5.35 -15.39 -3.51
CA PHE A 70 -5.95 -14.11 -3.87
C PHE A 70 -4.87 -13.02 -3.94
N LEU A 71 -4.91 -12.21 -5.00
CA LEU A 71 -4.15 -10.96 -5.07
C LEU A 71 -4.97 -9.86 -4.40
N ALA A 72 -4.49 -9.34 -3.27
CA ALA A 72 -5.09 -8.20 -2.61
C ALA A 72 -4.46 -6.91 -3.16
N THR A 73 -5.16 -6.29 -4.11
CA THR A 73 -4.81 -5.03 -4.77
C THR A 73 -6.07 -4.23 -5.06
N SER A 74 -5.98 -2.92 -4.96
CA SER A 74 -6.95 -2.00 -5.58
C SER A 74 -6.83 -2.06 -7.11
N GLU A 75 -7.83 -1.53 -7.80
CA GLU A 75 -7.78 -1.40 -9.25
C GLU A 75 -6.67 -0.43 -9.68
N GLY A 76 -5.97 -0.77 -10.76
CA GLY A 76 -4.90 0.04 -11.32
C GLY A 76 -3.56 -0.08 -10.58
N THR A 77 -2.66 0.82 -10.93
CA THR A 77 -1.31 0.92 -10.38
C THR A 77 -0.91 2.38 -10.26
N VAL A 78 0.03 2.68 -9.36
CA VAL A 78 0.58 4.03 -9.18
C VAL A 78 2.10 4.03 -9.32
N SER A 79 2.64 5.17 -9.68
CA SER A 79 4.07 5.48 -9.66
C SER A 79 4.44 6.30 -8.40
N PHE A 80 5.74 6.51 -8.16
CA PHE A 80 6.16 7.43 -7.09
C PHE A 80 5.80 8.88 -7.41
N TYR A 81 5.75 9.23 -8.70
CA TYR A 81 5.25 10.53 -9.15
C TYR A 81 3.78 10.74 -8.74
N ASP A 82 2.92 9.76 -8.97
CA ASP A 82 1.50 9.87 -8.63
C ASP A 82 1.29 10.07 -7.12
N VAL A 83 2.09 9.37 -6.29
CA VAL A 83 2.06 9.54 -4.83
C VAL A 83 2.53 10.94 -4.43
N ALA A 84 3.63 11.42 -5.02
CA ALA A 84 4.14 12.76 -4.74
C ALA A 84 3.16 13.86 -5.15
N GLU A 85 2.52 13.73 -6.32
CA GLU A 85 1.47 14.63 -6.79
C GLU A 85 0.28 14.64 -5.83
N LEU A 86 -0.20 13.45 -5.45
CA LEU A 86 -1.33 13.32 -4.53
C LEU A 86 -1.05 14.03 -3.19
N ILE A 87 0.16 13.91 -2.66
CA ILE A 87 0.57 14.61 -1.44
C ILE A 87 0.61 16.12 -1.65
N ARG A 88 1.20 16.62 -2.75
CA ARG A 88 1.21 18.08 -3.05
C ARG A 88 -0.21 18.64 -3.15
N THR A 89 -1.12 17.88 -3.75
CA THR A 89 -2.51 18.29 -3.96
C THR A 89 -3.34 18.25 -2.68
N GLN A 90 -3.23 17.18 -1.88
CA GLN A 90 -4.12 16.94 -0.73
C GLN A 90 -3.53 17.40 0.61
N ARG A 91 -2.20 17.53 0.70
CA ARG A 91 -1.43 17.87 1.92
C ARG A 91 -0.27 18.81 1.59
N PRO A 92 -0.53 19.98 1.00
CA PRO A 92 0.52 20.90 0.56
C PRO A 92 1.47 21.32 1.70
N GLU A 93 0.98 21.39 2.93
CA GLU A 93 1.78 21.69 4.13
C GLU A 93 2.87 20.65 4.43
N SER A 94 2.69 19.41 3.96
CA SER A 94 3.64 18.31 4.14
C SER A 94 4.63 18.18 2.97
N ALA A 95 4.44 18.96 1.90
CA ALA A 95 5.12 18.77 0.63
C ALA A 95 6.41 19.57 0.45
N SER A 96 6.89 20.28 1.48
CA SER A 96 7.99 21.26 1.36
C SER A 96 9.32 20.68 0.89
N MET A 97 9.54 19.37 1.09
CA MET A 97 10.78 18.66 0.76
C MET A 97 10.64 17.72 -0.44
N ILE A 98 9.45 17.62 -1.03
CA ILE A 98 9.21 16.81 -2.21
C ILE A 98 9.88 17.52 -3.40
N ALA A 99 10.77 16.81 -4.10
CA ALA A 99 11.54 17.32 -5.24
C ALA A 99 10.66 17.79 -6.40
#